data_AF-A0A6V7K3E7-F1
#
_entry.id   AF-A0A6V7K3E7-F1
#
_cell.length_a   1.000
_cell.length_b   1.000
_cell.length_c   1.000
_cell.angle_alpha   90.00
_cell.angle_beta   90.00
_cell.angle_gamma   90.00
#
_symmetry.space_group_name_H-M   'P 1'
#
loop_
_entity.id
_entity.type
_entity.pdbx_description
1 polymer ?
#
loop_
_entity_poly.entity_id
_entity_poly.type
_entity_poly.pdbx_seq_one_letter_code
_entity_poly.pdbx_strand_id
1 'polypeptide(L)'
;YEGPMLDSTKLHEALEKGPKSPDFTSLIAYLSEQLSLFGNFDERVHPTSSPEDSSSFLLEVNTFLKELGCINTQLMSGNVNQRLSTREQRIVLLEYLITELMASKIIAVRKPEVGKKLQVTINESDTARSLKEMLIALEFGKPPDNITAGQLFNKLEGKLKSLVASAPKDVLGKPLIMGELSREQWEKIDKLQEEWREAYKIRREMLLKRLDVTVQSFL
;
A
#
# COMPACT_ATOMS: atom_id res chain seq x y z
N TYR A 1 1.90 5.17 0.82
CA TYR A 1 2.57 6.41 0.42
C TYR A 1 1.72 7.04 -0.65
N GLU A 2 1.33 8.29 -0.45
CA GLU A 2 0.47 9.04 -1.39
C GLU A 2 1.15 10.37 -1.79
N GLY A 3 2.45 10.48 -1.55
CA GLY A 3 3.20 11.72 -1.76
C GLY A 3 3.69 11.93 -3.19
N PRO A 4 4.37 13.06 -3.44
CA PRO A 4 4.76 13.51 -4.79
C PRO A 4 5.71 12.58 -5.53
N MET A 5 6.42 11.68 -4.83
CA MET A 5 7.37 10.75 -5.44
C MET A 5 6.73 9.59 -6.20
N LEU A 6 5.39 9.53 -6.25
CA LEU A 6 4.67 8.64 -7.18
C LEU A 6 4.75 9.11 -8.64
N ASP A 7 5.04 10.41 -8.85
CA ASP A 7 5.33 10.96 -10.17
C ASP A 7 6.79 10.67 -10.54
N SER A 8 6.99 9.99 -11.67
CA SER A 8 8.32 9.56 -12.13
C SER A 8 9.28 10.73 -12.38
N THR A 9 8.77 11.85 -12.89
CA THR A 9 9.57 13.05 -13.16
C THR A 9 10.01 13.69 -11.86
N LYS A 10 9.08 13.83 -10.90
CA LYS A 10 9.41 14.38 -9.57
C LYS A 10 10.40 13.51 -8.81
N LEU A 11 10.24 12.19 -8.88
CA LEU A 11 11.20 11.25 -8.30
C LEU A 11 12.58 11.40 -8.95
N HIS A 12 12.64 11.56 -10.28
CA HIS A 12 13.90 11.77 -10.99
C HIS A 12 14.61 13.05 -10.52
N GLU A 13 13.89 14.17 -10.41
CA GLU A 13 14.43 15.44 -9.91
C GLU A 13 14.90 15.35 -8.45
N ALA A 14 14.11 14.68 -7.59
CA ALA A 14 14.48 14.46 -6.20
C ALA A 14 15.74 13.58 -6.09
N LEU A 15 15.89 12.57 -6.95
CA LEU A 15 17.08 11.73 -7.03
C LEU A 15 18.32 12.46 -7.55
N GLU A 16 18.18 13.50 -8.37
CA GLU A 16 19.30 14.36 -8.80
C GLU A 16 19.80 15.28 -7.69
N LYS A 17 18.90 15.72 -6.80
CA LYS A 17 19.21 16.63 -5.68
C LYS A 17 19.56 15.91 -4.36
N GLY A 18 19.01 14.72 -4.13
CA GLY A 18 19.38 13.81 -3.04
C GLY A 18 19.17 14.42 -1.65
N PRO A 19 20.15 14.33 -0.73
CA PRO A 19 20.03 14.87 0.64
C PRO A 19 19.68 16.36 0.73
N LYS A 20 19.88 17.12 -0.35
CA LYS A 20 19.53 18.55 -0.44
C LYS A 20 18.08 18.80 -0.89
N SER A 21 17.34 17.76 -1.26
CA SER A 21 15.94 17.84 -1.66
C SER A 21 15.03 17.45 -0.51
N PRO A 22 14.17 18.36 -0.02
CA PRO A 22 13.13 18.04 0.96
C PRO A 22 12.22 16.88 0.51
N ASP A 23 11.96 16.78 -0.80
CA ASP A 23 11.14 15.69 -1.35
C ASP A 23 11.81 14.32 -1.21
N PHE A 24 13.12 14.26 -1.50
CA PHE A 24 13.89 13.02 -1.34
C PHE A 24 13.98 12.62 0.13
N THR A 25 14.33 13.57 1.00
CA THR A 25 14.50 13.31 2.44
C THR A 25 13.17 12.95 3.11
N SER A 26 12.05 13.53 2.67
CA SER A 26 10.70 13.15 3.10
C SER A 26 10.31 11.73 2.70
N LEU A 27 10.72 11.27 1.52
CA LEU A 27 10.49 9.87 1.12
C LEU A 27 11.27 8.90 2.01
N ILE A 28 12.54 9.20 2.30
CA ILE A 28 13.36 8.39 3.19
C ILE A 28 12.80 8.40 4.62
N ALA A 29 12.39 9.56 5.13
CA ALA A 29 11.74 9.70 6.42
C ALA A 29 10.47 8.83 6.51
N TYR A 30 9.60 8.89 5.50
CA TYR A 30 8.42 8.05 5.41
C TYR A 30 8.77 6.55 5.43
N LEU A 31 9.77 6.12 4.65
CA LEU A 31 10.20 4.71 4.64
C LEU A 31 10.73 4.26 6.01
N SER A 32 11.50 5.12 6.68
CA SER A 32 12.03 4.86 8.03
C SER A 32 10.90 4.72 9.06
N GLU A 33 9.89 5.59 9.00
CA GLU A 33 8.71 5.54 9.86
C GLU A 33 7.93 4.25 9.64
N GLN A 34 7.70 3.85 8.39
CA GLN A 34 7.00 2.61 8.07
C GLN A 34 7.76 1.37 8.57
N LEU A 35 9.10 1.37 8.48
CA LEU A 35 9.93 0.29 9.03
C LEU A 35 9.82 0.21 10.55
N SER A 36 9.73 1.35 11.23
CA SER A 36 9.58 1.41 12.70
C SER A 36 8.30 0.79 13.24
N LEU A 37 7.32 0.48 12.39
CA LEU A 37 6.14 -0.28 12.79
C LEU A 37 6.45 -1.77 13.02
N PHE A 38 7.54 -2.28 12.47
CA PHE A 38 7.92 -3.70 12.51
C PHE A 38 9.12 -3.99 13.42
N GLY A 39 9.94 -2.98 13.71
CA GLY A 39 11.09 -3.06 14.61
C GLY A 39 10.98 -2.09 15.78
N ASN A 40 11.77 -2.30 16.83
CA ASN A 40 11.93 -1.29 17.89
C ASN A 40 13.18 -0.46 17.57
N PHE A 41 13.02 0.51 16.67
CA PHE A 41 14.08 1.47 16.32
C PHE A 41 13.95 2.69 17.20
N ASP A 42 15.02 3.03 17.91
CA ASP A 42 15.07 4.22 18.76
C ASP A 42 15.31 5.47 17.90
N GLU A 43 15.93 5.31 16.74
CA GLU A 43 16.27 6.39 15.83
C GLU A 43 15.21 6.62 14.75
N ARG A 44 15.01 7.89 14.41
CA ARG A 44 14.07 8.35 13.37
C ARG A 44 14.81 9.22 12.38
N VAL A 45 14.52 9.04 11.10
CA VAL A 45 15.03 9.93 10.05
C VAL A 45 14.00 11.03 9.81
N HIS A 46 14.42 12.28 9.92
CA HIS A 46 13.57 13.44 9.72
C HIS A 46 13.77 14.07 8.33
N PRO A 47 12.71 14.61 7.70
CA PRO A 47 12.86 15.34 6.46
C PRO A 47 13.66 16.63 6.68
N THR A 48 14.45 17.00 5.68
CA THR A 48 15.17 18.29 5.68
C THR A 48 14.21 19.43 5.36
N SER A 49 14.37 20.56 6.03
CA SER A 49 13.63 21.80 5.71
C SER A 49 14.38 22.63 4.67
N SER A 50 15.71 22.48 4.62
CA SER A 50 16.59 23.22 3.73
C SER A 50 17.80 22.37 3.29
N PRO A 51 18.48 22.72 2.18
CA PRO A 51 19.69 22.03 1.74
C PRO A 51 20.82 21.99 2.78
N GLU A 52 20.86 22.96 3.69
CA GLU A 52 21.84 23.12 4.76
C GLU A 52 21.74 22.00 5.81
N ASP A 53 20.55 21.39 5.96
CA ASP A 53 20.28 20.30 6.90
C ASP A 53 20.80 18.93 6.42
N SER A 54 21.35 18.87 5.19
CA SER A 54 21.75 17.62 4.54
C SER A 54 22.77 16.80 5.31
N SER A 55 23.72 17.42 6.00
CA SER A 55 24.71 16.69 6.82
C SER A 55 24.07 16.03 8.04
N SER A 56 23.13 16.71 8.71
CA SER A 56 22.39 16.14 9.84
C SER A 56 21.53 14.96 9.39
N PHE A 57 20.81 15.12 8.29
CA PHE A 57 20.03 14.04 7.66
C PHE A 57 20.89 12.81 7.32
N LEU A 58 22.07 13.00 6.75
CA LEU A 58 22.98 11.89 6.42
C LEU A 58 23.47 11.15 7.67
N LEU A 59 23.64 11.86 8.79
CA LEU A 59 24.00 11.24 10.05
C LEU A 59 22.83 10.41 10.62
N GLU A 60 21.61 10.95 10.61
CA GLU A 60 20.40 10.24 11.01
C GLU A 60 20.19 8.96 10.18
N VAL A 61 20.30 9.06 8.85
CA VAL A 61 20.21 7.89 7.95
C VAL A 61 21.30 6.87 8.28
N ASN A 62 22.54 7.29 8.53
CA ASN A 62 23.61 6.36 8.90
C ASN A 62 23.31 5.65 10.23
N THR A 63 22.78 6.35 11.24
CA THR A 63 22.44 5.73 12.52
C THR A 63 21.28 4.74 12.34
N PHE A 64 20.24 5.14 11.60
CA PHE A 64 19.11 4.27 11.28
C PHE A 64 19.52 3.01 10.52
N LEU A 65 20.42 3.13 9.53
CA LEU A 65 20.95 1.96 8.80
C LEU A 65 21.77 1.02 9.69
N LYS A 66 22.46 1.52 10.71
CA LYS A 66 23.16 0.68 11.71
C LYS A 66 22.15 -0.11 12.55
N GLU A 67 21.06 0.53 12.97
CA GLU A 67 19.99 -0.14 13.73
C GLU A 67 19.28 -1.21 12.90
N LEU A 68 19.08 -0.96 11.60
CA LEU A 68 18.57 -1.97 10.66
C LEU A 68 19.54 -3.14 10.42
N GLY A 69 20.79 -3.04 10.89
CA GLY A 69 21.82 -4.05 10.62
C GLY A 69 22.27 -4.07 9.16
N CYS A 70 22.25 -2.91 8.47
CA CYS A 70 22.64 -2.82 7.07
C CYS A 70 24.10 -3.27 6.89
N ILE A 71 24.31 -4.28 6.03
CA ILE A 71 25.63 -4.81 5.68
C ILE A 71 26.15 -4.27 4.33
N ASN A 72 25.36 -3.41 3.66
CA ASN A 72 25.76 -2.87 2.36
C ASN A 72 26.92 -1.89 2.53
N THR A 73 28.09 -2.28 2.01
CA THR A 73 29.32 -1.50 2.14
C THR A 73 29.26 -0.15 1.45
N GLN A 74 28.43 0.04 0.42
CA GLN A 74 28.26 1.33 -0.25
C GLN A 74 27.53 2.35 0.64
N LEU A 75 26.63 1.88 1.50
CA LEU A 75 25.86 2.72 2.43
C LEU A 75 26.55 2.87 3.79
N MET A 76 27.46 1.95 4.13
CA MET A 76 28.05 1.85 5.47
C MET A 76 29.53 2.23 5.56
N SER A 77 30.27 2.23 4.46
CA SER A 77 31.71 2.50 4.43
C SER A 77 32.04 3.89 3.90
N GLY A 78 33.24 4.39 4.21
CA GLY A 78 33.70 5.71 3.77
C GLY A 78 33.05 6.88 4.52
N ASN A 79 33.28 8.11 4.02
CA ASN A 79 32.79 9.33 4.65
C ASN A 79 31.27 9.44 4.52
N VAL A 80 30.55 9.58 5.65
CA VAL A 80 29.08 9.69 5.72
C VAL A 80 28.53 10.78 4.79
N ASN A 81 29.19 11.93 4.72
CA ASN A 81 28.76 13.05 3.88
C ASN A 81 28.88 12.76 2.37
N GLN A 82 29.59 11.70 1.99
CA GLN A 82 29.82 11.33 0.59
C GLN A 82 28.99 10.14 0.13
N ARG A 83 28.29 9.43 1.03
CA ARG A 83 27.67 8.12 0.71
C ARG A 83 26.44 8.19 -0.18
N LEU A 84 25.77 9.34 -0.26
CA LEU A 84 24.63 9.58 -1.15
C LEU A 84 24.95 10.68 -2.17
N SER A 85 26.24 10.82 -2.53
CA SER A 85 26.70 11.86 -3.46
C SER A 85 26.21 11.62 -4.88
N THR A 86 26.10 10.35 -5.30
CA THR A 86 25.66 10.01 -6.66
C THR A 86 24.21 9.54 -6.70
N ARG A 87 23.61 9.62 -7.88
CA ARG A 87 22.24 9.14 -8.12
C ARG A 87 22.12 7.65 -7.81
N GLU A 88 23.10 6.86 -8.23
CA GLU A 88 23.14 5.41 -8.04
C GLU A 88 23.12 5.04 -6.56
N GLN A 89 23.92 5.74 -5.73
CA GLN A 89 23.94 5.51 -4.29
C GLN A 89 22.60 5.81 -3.61
N ARG A 90 21.88 6.84 -4.09
CA ARG A 90 20.55 7.20 -3.59
C ARG A 90 19.50 6.15 -3.98
N ILE A 91 19.62 5.58 -5.18
CA ILE A 91 18.79 4.46 -5.62
C ILE A 91 19.06 3.23 -4.77
N VAL A 92 20.33 2.89 -4.52
CA VAL A 92 20.71 1.76 -3.66
C VAL A 92 20.11 1.90 -2.26
N LEU A 93 20.10 3.11 -1.68
CA LEU A 93 19.42 3.37 -0.42
C LEU A 93 17.91 3.09 -0.49
N LEU A 94 17.23 3.61 -1.52
CA LEU A 94 15.79 3.39 -1.70
C LEU A 94 15.47 1.91 -1.88
N GLU A 95 16.20 1.22 -2.74
CA GLU A 95 16.04 -0.23 -2.98
C GLU A 95 16.22 -1.02 -1.70
N TYR A 96 17.25 -0.69 -0.91
CA TYR A 96 17.50 -1.33 0.38
C TYR A 96 16.30 -1.12 1.33
N LEU A 97 15.90 0.13 1.59
CA LEU A 97 14.81 0.44 2.53
C LEU A 97 13.46 -0.14 2.10
N ILE A 98 13.16 -0.10 0.79
CA ILE A 98 11.93 -0.68 0.25
C ILE A 98 11.96 -2.21 0.40
N THR A 99 13.10 -2.84 0.12
CA THR A 99 13.26 -4.30 0.27
C THR A 99 13.12 -4.74 1.72
N GLU A 100 13.76 -4.04 2.65
CA GLU A 100 13.60 -4.29 4.09
C GLU A 100 12.15 -4.12 4.56
N LEU A 101 11.46 -3.09 4.05
CA LEU A 101 10.06 -2.86 4.39
C LEU A 101 9.15 -3.97 3.84
N MET A 102 9.38 -4.40 2.60
CA MET A 102 8.67 -5.53 2.01
C MET A 102 8.93 -6.82 2.80
N ALA A 103 10.19 -7.11 3.14
CA ALA A 103 10.57 -8.27 3.95
C ALA A 103 9.89 -8.24 5.32
N SER A 104 9.93 -7.09 6.00
CA SER A 104 9.28 -6.88 7.30
C SER A 104 7.77 -7.15 7.24
N LYS A 105 7.09 -6.64 6.20
CA LYS A 105 5.66 -6.91 5.96
C LYS A 105 5.39 -8.40 5.71
N ILE A 106 6.21 -9.06 4.90
CA ILE A 106 6.07 -10.51 4.63
C ILE A 106 6.25 -11.31 5.92
N ILE A 107 7.25 -10.99 6.73
CA ILE A 107 7.53 -11.66 8.00
C ILE A 107 6.34 -11.45 8.96
N ALA A 108 5.85 -10.23 9.11
CA ALA A 108 4.71 -9.92 9.98
C ALA A 108 3.44 -10.70 9.60
N VAL A 109 3.20 -10.90 8.29
CA VAL A 109 2.07 -11.71 7.80
C VAL A 109 2.28 -13.20 8.07
N ARG A 110 3.51 -13.71 7.91
CA ARG A 110 3.82 -15.14 8.03
C ARG A 110 4.03 -15.61 9.49
N LYS A 111 4.38 -14.69 10.38
CA LYS A 111 4.59 -14.92 11.82
C LYS A 111 3.86 -13.84 12.62
N PRO A 112 2.54 -13.98 12.86
CA PRO A 112 1.86 -13.11 13.79
C PRO A 112 2.42 -13.38 15.20
N GLU A 113 3.39 -12.59 15.63
CA GLU A 113 3.92 -12.64 16.99
C GLU A 113 2.78 -12.44 17.98
N VAL A 114 2.58 -13.42 18.85
CA VAL A 114 1.63 -13.37 19.97
C VAL A 114 2.19 -12.39 21.00
N GLY A 115 1.78 -11.13 20.96
CA GLY A 115 1.90 -10.25 22.15
C GLY A 115 2.57 -8.89 22.02
N LYS A 116 2.86 -8.34 20.83
CA LYS A 116 3.08 -6.89 20.73
C LYS A 116 1.76 -6.19 20.44
N LYS A 117 1.40 -5.22 21.29
CA LYS A 117 0.37 -4.20 21.04
C LYS A 117 0.79 -3.36 19.83
N LEU A 118 0.71 -3.94 18.64
CA LEU A 118 0.74 -3.20 17.41
C LEU A 118 -0.57 -2.42 17.35
N GLN A 119 -0.50 -1.13 17.04
CA GLN A 119 -1.61 -0.49 16.37
C GLN A 119 -1.89 -1.36 15.15
N VAL A 120 -2.91 -2.21 15.29
CA VAL A 120 -3.31 -3.12 14.24
C VAL A 120 -3.96 -2.20 13.21
N THR A 121 -3.16 -1.66 12.29
CA THR A 121 -3.63 -1.58 10.91
C THR A 121 -3.89 -3.03 10.53
N ILE A 122 -5.08 -3.52 10.92
CA ILE A 122 -5.63 -4.77 10.44
C ILE A 122 -5.55 -4.56 8.95
N ASN A 123 -4.66 -5.31 8.30
CA ASN A 123 -4.63 -5.37 6.86
C ASN A 123 -5.89 -6.15 6.49
N GLU A 124 -7.01 -5.44 6.56
CA GLU A 124 -8.35 -5.95 6.40
C GLU A 124 -8.39 -6.53 4.99
N SER A 125 -8.62 -7.84 4.90
CA SER A 125 -8.77 -8.48 3.60
C SER A 125 -9.89 -7.78 2.84
N ASP A 126 -9.83 -7.77 1.51
CA ASP A 126 -10.89 -7.14 0.71
C ASP A 126 -12.26 -7.75 1.05
N THR A 127 -12.29 -9.04 1.39
CA THR A 127 -13.50 -9.72 1.90
C THR A 127 -13.97 -9.16 3.24
N ALA A 128 -13.07 -8.95 4.21
CA ALA A 128 -13.42 -8.39 5.51
C ALA A 128 -13.90 -6.93 5.38
N ARG A 129 -13.24 -6.14 4.51
CA ARG A 129 -13.62 -4.75 4.20
C ARG A 129 -15.01 -4.70 3.58
N SER A 130 -15.23 -5.50 2.54
CA SER A 130 -16.53 -5.58 1.87
C SER A 130 -17.65 -5.99 2.85
N LEU A 131 -17.37 -6.95 3.75
CA LEU A 131 -18.33 -7.38 4.75
C LEU A 131 -18.63 -6.27 5.77
N LYS A 132 -17.60 -5.55 6.22
CA LYS A 132 -17.75 -4.40 7.13
C LYS A 132 -18.54 -3.27 6.49
N GLU A 133 -18.21 -2.89 5.26
CA GLU A 133 -18.93 -1.87 4.49
C GLU A 133 -20.39 -2.26 4.29
N MET A 134 -20.66 -3.53 3.98
CA MET A 134 -22.02 -4.06 3.87
C MET A 134 -22.77 -3.98 5.20
N LEU A 135 -22.15 -4.34 6.32
CA LEU A 135 -22.77 -4.23 7.65
C LEU A 135 -23.10 -2.77 7.99
N ILE A 136 -22.22 -1.83 7.67
CA ILE A 136 -22.45 -0.40 7.88
C ILE A 136 -23.59 0.11 7.00
N ALA A 137 -23.58 -0.22 5.70
CA ALA A 137 -24.61 0.18 4.75
C ALA A 137 -25.99 -0.40 5.10
N LEU A 138 -25.99 -1.62 5.65
CA LEU A 138 -27.17 -2.26 6.19
C LEU A 138 -27.44 -1.85 7.65
N GLU A 139 -26.82 -0.81 8.20
CA GLU A 139 -27.06 -0.29 9.55
C GLU A 139 -27.04 -1.37 10.64
N PHE A 140 -26.12 -2.31 10.57
CA PHE A 140 -25.85 -3.24 11.66
C PHE A 140 -25.01 -2.53 12.73
N GLY A 141 -25.38 -2.74 13.99
CA GLY A 141 -24.49 -2.41 15.10
C GLY A 141 -23.23 -3.28 15.07
N LYS A 142 -22.21 -2.89 15.86
CA LYS A 142 -20.99 -3.68 16.01
C LYS A 142 -21.36 -5.13 16.39
N PRO A 143 -20.94 -6.14 15.61
CA PRO A 143 -21.25 -7.52 15.92
C PRO A 143 -20.68 -7.92 17.29
N PRO A 144 -21.36 -8.77 18.07
CA PRO A 144 -20.84 -9.30 19.32
C PRO A 144 -19.52 -10.04 19.11
N ASP A 145 -18.59 -9.94 20.06
CA ASP A 145 -17.25 -10.55 19.94
C ASP A 145 -17.30 -12.09 19.83
N ASN A 146 -18.42 -12.72 20.21
CA ASN A 146 -18.63 -14.17 20.17
C ASN A 146 -19.51 -14.65 18.99
N ILE A 147 -19.85 -13.77 18.04
CA ILE A 147 -20.69 -14.16 16.90
C ILE A 147 -19.95 -15.11 15.97
N THR A 148 -20.62 -16.18 15.53
CA THR A 148 -20.06 -17.06 14.50
C THR A 148 -20.32 -16.49 13.10
N ALA A 149 -19.50 -16.87 12.12
CA ALA A 149 -19.69 -16.47 10.73
C ALA A 149 -21.09 -16.84 10.22
N GLY A 150 -21.56 -18.06 10.49
CA GLY A 150 -22.91 -18.50 10.10
C GLY A 150 -24.03 -17.65 10.72
N GLN A 151 -23.92 -17.29 12.01
CA GLN A 151 -24.90 -16.42 12.66
C GLN A 151 -24.91 -15.01 12.05
N LEU A 152 -23.73 -14.48 11.71
CA LEU A 152 -23.60 -13.18 11.06
C LEU A 152 -24.27 -13.20 9.68
N PHE A 153 -23.96 -14.20 8.84
CA PHE A 153 -24.55 -14.32 7.51
C PHE A 153 -26.06 -14.56 7.54
N ASN A 154 -26.57 -15.37 8.48
CA ASN A 154 -28.02 -15.57 8.62
C ASN A 154 -28.75 -14.27 8.98
N LYS A 155 -28.18 -13.44 9.87
CA LYS A 155 -28.76 -12.13 10.21
C LYS A 155 -28.73 -11.19 9.01
N LEU A 156 -27.61 -11.18 8.28
CA LEU A 156 -27.42 -10.34 7.11
C LEU A 156 -28.40 -10.71 5.99
N GLU A 157 -28.55 -12.01 5.71
CA GLU A 157 -29.53 -12.52 4.76
C GLU A 157 -30.97 -12.13 5.13
N GLY A 158 -31.33 -12.24 6.42
CA GLY A 158 -32.64 -11.84 6.91
C GLY A 158 -32.94 -10.35 6.70
N LYS A 159 -31.98 -9.47 7.02
CA LYS A 159 -32.12 -8.02 6.81
C LYS A 159 -32.17 -7.66 5.32
N LEU A 160 -31.38 -8.34 4.49
CA LEU A 160 -31.40 -8.11 3.05
C LEU A 160 -32.75 -8.50 2.44
N LYS A 161 -33.31 -9.65 2.84
CA LYS A 161 -34.64 -10.10 2.38
C LYS A 161 -35.75 -9.10 2.75
N SER A 162 -35.72 -8.53 3.96
CA SER A 162 -36.72 -7.53 4.37
C SER A 162 -36.58 -6.20 3.64
N LEU A 163 -35.35 -5.76 3.38
CA LEU A 163 -35.07 -4.55 2.59
C LEU A 163 -35.49 -4.71 1.13
N VAL A 164 -35.13 -5.83 0.50
CA VAL A 164 -35.55 -6.13 -0.87
C VAL A 164 -37.07 -6.20 -1.00
N ALA A 165 -37.76 -6.75 0.00
CA ALA A 165 -39.21 -6.81 0.01
C ALA A 165 -39.90 -5.45 0.20
N SER A 166 -39.23 -4.48 0.85
CA SER A 166 -39.77 -3.14 1.12
C SER A 166 -39.28 -2.06 0.15
N ALA A 167 -38.27 -2.36 -0.67
CA ALA A 167 -37.72 -1.44 -1.65
C ALA A 167 -38.74 -1.13 -2.76
N PRO A 168 -38.82 0.13 -3.23
CA PRO A 168 -39.65 0.47 -4.40
C PRO A 168 -39.22 -0.34 -5.62
N LYS A 169 -40.19 -0.78 -6.42
CA LYS A 169 -39.97 -1.57 -7.64
C LYS A 169 -39.09 -0.87 -8.67
N ASP A 170 -38.97 0.44 -8.56
CA ASP A 170 -38.24 1.30 -9.49
C ASP A 170 -36.74 1.38 -9.13
N VAL A 171 -36.37 0.99 -7.91
CA VAL A 171 -34.98 1.01 -7.42
C VAL A 171 -34.27 -0.31 -7.68
N LEU A 172 -34.99 -1.44 -7.56
CA LEU A 172 -34.44 -2.77 -7.82
C LEU A 172 -34.88 -3.25 -9.21
N GLY A 173 -33.93 -3.25 -10.15
CA GLY A 173 -34.14 -3.80 -11.49
C GLY A 173 -34.40 -5.30 -11.48
N LYS A 174 -34.86 -5.84 -12.62
CA LYS A 174 -35.01 -7.29 -12.77
C LYS A 174 -33.65 -7.98 -12.70
N PRO A 175 -33.49 -9.03 -11.91
CA PRO A 175 -32.24 -9.79 -11.86
C PRO A 175 -31.94 -10.39 -13.23
N LEU A 176 -30.67 -10.32 -13.65
CA LEU A 176 -30.19 -10.88 -14.91
C LEU A 176 -30.09 -12.41 -14.87
N ILE A 177 -29.88 -12.96 -13.68
CA ILE A 177 -29.75 -14.39 -13.42
C ILE A 177 -30.73 -14.76 -12.31
N MET A 178 -31.55 -15.77 -12.56
CA MET A 178 -32.50 -16.34 -11.60
C MET A 178 -32.12 -17.79 -11.31
N GLY A 179 -31.95 -18.13 -10.04
CA GLY A 179 -31.56 -19.46 -9.59
C GLY A 179 -30.11 -19.54 -9.11
N GLU A 180 -29.71 -20.76 -8.73
CA GLU A 180 -28.35 -21.05 -8.26
C GLU A 180 -27.46 -21.42 -9.45
N LEU A 181 -26.21 -20.95 -9.40
CA LEU A 181 -25.20 -21.27 -10.40
C LEU A 181 -24.41 -22.50 -9.96
N SER A 182 -24.19 -23.43 -10.88
CA SER A 182 -23.33 -24.60 -10.65
C SER A 182 -21.87 -24.18 -10.50
N ARG A 183 -21.04 -25.07 -9.96
CA ARG A 183 -19.60 -24.84 -9.84
C ARG A 183 -18.96 -24.53 -11.20
N GLU A 184 -19.31 -25.30 -12.23
CA GLU A 184 -18.78 -25.11 -13.59
C GLU A 184 -19.23 -23.79 -14.21
N GLN A 185 -20.41 -23.27 -13.82
CA GLN A 185 -20.87 -21.96 -14.26
C GLN A 185 -20.13 -20.83 -13.56
N TRP A 186 -19.86 -20.97 -12.25
CA TRP A 186 -19.02 -20.03 -11.50
C TRP A 186 -17.60 -19.96 -12.06
N GLU A 187 -16.97 -21.11 -12.32
CA GLU A 187 -15.62 -21.17 -12.90
C GLU A 187 -15.56 -20.48 -14.28
N LYS A 188 -16.63 -20.56 -15.08
CA LYS A 188 -16.73 -19.81 -16.35
C LYS A 188 -16.83 -18.31 -16.13
N ILE A 189 -17.62 -17.87 -15.14
CA ILE A 189 -17.75 -16.44 -14.80
C ILE A 189 -16.41 -15.89 -14.32
N ASP A 190 -15.71 -16.61 -13.45
CA ASP A 190 -14.39 -16.22 -12.96
C ASP A 190 -13.39 -16.07 -14.10
N LYS A 191 -13.39 -17.02 -15.05
CA LYS A 191 -12.53 -16.94 -16.23
C LYS A 191 -12.83 -15.71 -17.09
N LEU A 192 -14.12 -15.45 -17.38
CA LEU A 192 -14.54 -14.27 -18.15
C LEU A 192 -14.15 -12.97 -17.43
N GLN A 193 -14.35 -12.92 -16.11
CA GLN A 193 -13.96 -11.78 -15.30
C GLN A 193 -12.46 -11.50 -15.40
N GLU A 194 -11.62 -12.54 -15.35
CA GLU A 194 -10.18 -12.40 -15.45
C GLU A 194 -9.74 -11.90 -16.84
N GLU A 195 -10.31 -12.49 -17.90
CA GLU A 195 -10.06 -12.05 -19.28
C GLU A 195 -10.43 -10.56 -19.47
N TRP A 196 -11.57 -10.13 -18.93
CA TRP A 196 -12.00 -8.73 -19.02
C TRP A 196 -11.14 -7.79 -18.18
N ARG A 197 -10.73 -8.22 -16.99
CA ARG A 197 -9.85 -7.43 -16.11
C ARG A 197 -8.52 -7.17 -16.80
N GLU A 198 -7.93 -8.19 -17.42
CA GLU A 198 -6.67 -8.05 -18.15
C GLU A 198 -6.84 -7.18 -19.40
N ALA A 199 -7.89 -7.40 -20.19
CA ALA A 199 -8.19 -6.56 -21.35
C ALA A 199 -8.38 -5.08 -20.97
N TYR A 200 -9.07 -4.80 -19.87
CA TYR A 200 -9.27 -3.44 -19.36
C TYR A 200 -7.95 -2.82 -18.88
N LYS A 201 -7.14 -3.59 -18.16
CA LYS A 201 -5.80 -3.17 -17.70
C LYS A 201 -4.91 -2.79 -18.88
N ILE A 202 -4.77 -3.67 -19.88
CA ILE A 202 -3.98 -3.42 -21.10
C ILE A 202 -4.48 -2.16 -21.80
N ARG A 203 -5.80 -2.00 -21.95
CA ARG A 203 -6.38 -0.82 -22.60
C ARG A 203 -6.06 0.47 -21.83
N ARG A 204 -6.16 0.44 -20.50
CA ARG A 204 -5.82 1.59 -19.64
C ARG A 204 -4.34 1.95 -19.77
N GLU A 205 -3.45 0.97 -19.69
CA GLU A 205 -2.00 1.17 -19.83
C GLU A 205 -1.63 1.71 -21.21
N MET A 206 -2.25 1.21 -22.28
CA MET A 206 -2.05 1.72 -23.64
C MET A 206 -2.50 3.18 -23.77
N LEU A 207 -3.67 3.54 -23.21
CA LEU A 207 -4.17 4.92 -23.24
C LEU A 207 -3.23 5.87 -22.49
N LEU A 208 -2.75 5.47 -21.31
CA LEU A 208 -1.76 6.24 -20.54
C LEU A 208 -0.46 6.39 -21.31
N LYS A 209 0.07 5.30 -21.88
CA LYS A 209 1.31 5.36 -22.64
C LYS A 209 1.20 6.24 -23.89
N ARG A 210 0.05 6.21 -24.55
CA ARG A 210 -0.23 7.07 -25.71
C ARG A 210 -0.28 8.54 -25.31
N LEU A 211 -0.86 8.85 -24.15
CA LEU A 211 -0.84 10.20 -23.58
C LEU A 211 0.60 10.65 -23.32
N ASP A 212 1.41 9.82 -22.67
CA ASP A 212 2.82 10.14 -22.37
C ASP A 212 3.62 10.44 -23.62
N VAL A 213 3.53 9.57 -24.65
CA VAL A 213 4.24 9.75 -25.92
C VAL A 213 3.76 11.00 -26.66
N THR A 214 2.47 11.32 -26.57
CA THR A 214 1.92 12.54 -27.17
C THR A 214 2.50 13.78 -26.49
N VAL A 215 2.53 13.83 -25.16
CA VAL A 215 3.13 14.96 -24.41
C VAL A 215 4.62 15.10 -24.72
N GLN A 216 5.35 13.97 -24.76
CA GLN A 216 6.78 13.98 -25.10
C GLN A 216 7.07 14.48 -26.51
N SER A 217 6.13 14.35 -27.46
CA SER A 217 6.34 14.84 -28.82
C SER A 217 6.32 16.38 -28.96
N PHE A 218 5.86 17.09 -27.92
CA PHE A 218 5.81 18.56 -27.88
C PHE A 218 6.92 19.19 -27.03
N LEU A 219 7.77 18.38 -26.38
CA LEU A 219 8.93 18.81 -25.57
C LEU A 219 10.23 18.51 -26.32
#